data_AF-W9VML6-F1
#
_entry.id   AF-W9VML6-F1
#
_cell.length_a   1.000
_cell.length_b   1.000
_cell.length_c   1.000
_cell.angle_alpha   90.00
_cell.angle_beta   90.00
_cell.angle_gamma   90.00
#
_symmetry.space_group_name_H-M   'P 1'
#
loop_
_entity.id
_entity.type
_entity.pdbx_description
1 polymer ?
#
loop_
_entity_poly.entity_id
_entity_poly.type
_entity_poly.pdbx_seq_one_letter_code
_entity_poly.pdbx_strand_id
1 'polypeptide(L)' 'MVLPRVDTNEDAIAFKVSQQFADNPIGVDFDPEDLICRLESGEDEKSIKKRPKIGKRTDTPF' A
#
# COMPACT_ATOMS: atom_id res chain seq x y z
N MET A 1 -8.42 9.03 -2.92
CA MET A 1 -8.99 8.12 -1.90
C MET A 1 -7.95 7.04 -1.63
N VAL A 2 -7.51 6.89 -0.38
CA VAL A 2 -6.31 6.13 -0.02
C VAL A 2 -6.65 4.83 0.72
N LEU A 3 -5.80 3.80 0.61
CA LEU A 3 -6.10 2.47 1.15
C LEU A 3 -6.03 2.41 2.68
N PRO A 4 -6.87 1.56 3.32
CA PRO A 4 -6.83 1.35 4.76
C PRO A 4 -5.50 0.71 5.17
N ARG A 5 -4.96 1.18 6.29
CA ARG A 5 -3.77 0.63 6.94
C ARG A 5 -4.12 -0.75 7.51
N VAL A 6 -3.17 -1.67 7.49
CA VAL A 6 -3.34 -3.03 8.00
C VAL A 6 -2.67 -3.13 9.38
N ASP A 7 -3.38 -2.70 10.43
CA ASP A 7 -2.84 -2.67 11.79
C ASP A 7 -3.25 -3.88 12.62
N THR A 8 -4.43 -4.43 12.32
CA THR A 8 -4.99 -5.59 13.02
C THR A 8 -5.18 -6.77 12.07
N ASN A 9 -5.42 -7.95 12.66
CA ASN A 9 -5.76 -9.13 11.88
C ASN A 9 -7.09 -8.94 11.13
N GLU A 10 -8.04 -8.24 11.76
CA GLU A 10 -9.33 -7.88 11.19
C GLU A 10 -9.15 -6.96 9.97
N ASP A 11 -8.28 -5.94 10.06
CA ASP A 11 -7.95 -5.08 8.92
C ASP A 11 -7.31 -5.87 7.78
N ALA A 12 -6.45 -6.84 8.11
CA ALA A 12 -5.82 -7.71 7.13
C ALA A 12 -6.83 -8.59 6.40
N ILE A 13 -7.78 -9.16 7.13
CA ILE A 13 -8.86 -9.95 6.55
C ILE A 13 -9.74 -9.06 5.66
N ALA A 14 -10.14 -7.89 6.15
CA ALA A 14 -10.95 -6.94 5.41
C ALA A 14 -10.27 -6.49 4.09
N PHE A 15 -8.95 -6.24 4.12
CA PHE A 15 -8.21 -5.90 2.92
C PHE A 15 -8.14 -7.08 1.94
N LYS A 16 -7.85 -8.29 2.41
CA LYS A 16 -7.72 -9.49 1.56
C LYS A 16 -8.99 -9.86 0.81
N VAL A 17 -10.17 -9.54 1.35
CA VAL A 17 -11.46 -9.79 0.67
C VAL A 17 -11.92 -8.62 -0.21
N SER A 18 -11.14 -7.53 -0.28
CA SER A 18 -11.51 -6.34 -1.04
C SER A 18 -11.22 -6.48 -2.54
N GLN A 19 -11.97 -5.73 -3.36
CA GLN A 19 -11.71 -5.64 -4.80
C GLN A 19 -10.30 -5.09 -5.11
N GLN A 20 -9.75 -4.24 -4.25
CA GLN A 20 -8.41 -3.69 -4.44
C GLN A 20 -7.33 -4.76 -4.33
N PHE A 21 -7.49 -5.71 -3.40
CA PHE A 21 -6.60 -6.85 -3.29
C PHE A 21 -6.78 -7.80 -4.48
N ALA A 22 -8.01 -8.00 -4.95
CA ALA A 22 -8.27 -8.77 -6.17
C ALA A 22 -7.63 -8.15 -7.43
N ASP A 23 -7.63 -6.82 -7.54
CA ASP A 23 -7.01 -6.11 -8.65
C ASP A 23 -5.47 -6.12 -8.54
N ASN A 24 -4.92 -6.03 -7.32
CA ASN A 24 -3.48 -6.00 -7.10
C ASN A 24 -3.10 -6.64 -5.74
N PRO A 25 -2.84 -7.95 -5.71
CA PRO A 25 -2.42 -8.65 -4.49
C PRO A 25 -0.92 -8.49 -4.20
N ILE A 26 -0.13 -8.00 -5.15
CA ILE A 26 1.33 -7.95 -5.09
C ILE A 26 1.78 -6.65 -4.41
N GLY A 27 1.18 -5.53 -4.81
CA GLY A 27 1.58 -4.20 -4.37
C GLY A 27 1.96 -3.27 -5.50
N VAL A 28 2.51 -2.13 -5.12
CA VAL A 28 3.00 -1.11 -6.04
C VAL A 28 4.50 -1.01 -5.87
N ASP A 29 5.19 -0.65 -6.95
CA ASP A 29 6.59 -0.31 -6.85
C ASP A 29 6.73 1.01 -6.09
N PHE A 30 7.78 1.14 -5.31
CA PHE A 30 8.08 2.32 -4.52
C PHE A 30 9.58 2.56 -4.54
N ASP A 31 9.96 3.82 -4.39
CA ASP A 31 11.35 4.21 -4.22
C ASP A 31 11.70 4.19 -2.72
N PRO A 32 12.69 3.39 -2.28
CA PRO A 32 13.11 3.39 -0.89
C PRO A 32 13.65 4.75 -0.42
N GLU A 33 14.32 5.52 -1.28
CA GLU A 33 14.89 6.82 -0.91
C GLU A 33 13.79 7.86 -0.64
N ASP A 34 12.68 7.80 -1.39
CA ASP A 34 11.49 8.62 -1.12
C ASP A 34 10.90 8.31 0.25
N LEU A 35 10.79 7.03 0.62
CA LEU A 35 10.26 6.63 1.93
C LEU A 35 11.17 7.07 3.08
N ILE A 36 12.49 6.99 2.91
CA ILE A 36 13.47 7.47 3.88
C ILE A 36 13.31 8.98 4.06
N CYS A 37 13.29 9.75 2.97
CA CYS A 37 13.09 11.20 3.00
C CYS A 37 11.80 11.59 3.72
N ARG A 38 10.69 10.89 3.44
CA ARG A 38 9.39 11.14 4.08
C ARG A 38 9.43 10.85 5.58
N LEU A 39 10.08 9.76 5.97
CA LEU A 39 10.27 9.41 7.39
C LEU A 39 11.09 10.48 8.13
N GLU A 40 12.21 10.91 7.54
CA GLU A 40 13.10 11.92 8.13
C GLU A 40 12.47 13.31 8.20
N SER A 41 11.56 13.63 7.27
CA SER A 41 10.81 14.89 7.28
C SER A 41 9.80 15.00 8.43
N GLY A 42 9.52 13.90 9.12
CA GLY A 42 8.49 13.84 10.16
C GLY A 42 7.07 13.74 9.61
N GLU A 43 6.88 13.28 8.37
CA GLU A 43 5.56 12.99 7.84
C GLU A 43 4.83 11.98 8.74
N ASP A 44 3.52 12.19 8.94
CA ASP A 44 2.70 11.29 9.75
C ASP A 44 2.82 9.83 9.28
N GLU A 45 3.05 8.93 10.23
CA GLU A 45 3.27 7.51 9.95
C GLU A 45 2.10 6.88 9.18
N LYS A 46 0.86 7.30 9.45
CA LYS A 46 -0.32 6.79 8.73
C LYS A 46 -0.34 7.29 7.29
N SER A 47 0.27 8.43 7.00
CA SER A 47 0.43 8.93 5.63
C SER A 47 1.49 8.15 4.86
N ILE A 48 2.61 7.81 5.49
CA ILE A 48 3.69 7.02 4.87
C ILE A 48 3.22 5.60 4.51
N LYS A 49 2.46 4.94 5.41
CA LYS A 49 1.98 3.56 5.23
C LYS A 49 0.86 3.38 4.21
N LYS A 50 0.37 4.47 3.61
CA LYS A 50 -0.70 4.42 2.62
C LYS A 50 -0.21 3.85 1.29
N ARG A 51 -0.88 2.82 0.79
CA ARG A 51 -0.63 2.28 -0.55
C ARG A 51 -1.26 3.16 -1.64
N PRO A 52 -0.51 3.58 -2.66
CA PRO A 52 -1.06 4.13 -3.89
C PRO A 52 -2.04 3.15 -4.58
N LYS A 53 -3.14 3.67 -5.15
CA LYS A 53 -4.10 2.87 -5.93
C LYS A 53 -3.73 2.95 -7.42
N ILE A 54 -3.03 1.95 -7.93
CA ILE A 54 -2.63 1.87 -9.35
C ILE A 54 -3.59 1.05 -10.23
N GLY A 55 -4.63 0.46 -9.64
CA GLY A 55 -5.53 -0.45 -10.36
C GLY A 55 -4.89 -1.82 -10.55
N LYS A 56 -5.28 -2.52 -11.63
CA LYS A 56 -4.79 -3.87 -11.91
C LYS A 56 -3.29 -3.86 -12.21
N ARG A 57 -2.52 -4.67 -11.50
CA ARG A 57 -1.10 -4.86 -11.83
C ARG A 57 -1.00 -5.83 -13.01
N THR A 58 -0.59 -5.33 -14.17
CA THR A 58 -0.45 -6.11 -15.42
C THR A 58 0.97 -6.57 -15.65
N ASP A 59 1.96 -5.82 -15.17
CA ASP A 59 3.37 -6.17 -15.27
C ASP A 59 3.76 -7.06 -14.10
N THR A 60 3.57 -8.36 -14.31
CA THR A 60 4.05 -9.40 -13.40
C THR A 60 5.28 -10.02 -14.07
N PRO A 61 6.49 -9.94 -13.50
CA PRO A 61 7.72 -10.40 -14.16
C PRO A 61 7.90 -11.94 -14.12
N PHE A 62 6.82 -12.71 -14.32
CA PHE A 62 6.85 -14.18 -14.38
C PHE A 62 6.41 -14.68 -15.75
#